data_AF-A0A7H1RQ51-F1
#
_entry.id   AF-A0A7H1RQ51-F1
#
_cell.length_a   1.000
_cell.length_b   1.000
_cell.length_c   1.000
_cell.angle_alpha   90.00
_cell.angle_beta   90.00
_cell.angle_gamma   90.00
#
_symmetry.space_group_name_H-M   'P 1'
#
loop_
_entity.id
_entity.type
_entity.pdbx_description
1 polymer ?
#
loop_
_entity_poly.entity_id
_entity_poly.type
_entity_poly.pdbx_seq_one_letter_code
_entity_poly.pdbx_strand_id
1 'polypeptide(L)'
;MRHESLLTLVEQYEIANNALDAQRRRVWNAIEAVEPGLAEELLQLFSTSDAASLWLLKASGANQPCPAQAIAEGGAAQVRERVLRTLHGSTA
;
A
#
# COMPACT_ATOMS: atom_id res chain seq x y z
N MET A 1 -13.59 -1.63 -36.54
CA MET A 1 -14.61 -2.11 -35.57
C MET A 1 -14.09 -2.93 -34.40
N ARG A 2 -13.48 -4.13 -34.53
CA ARG A 2 -13.00 -4.88 -33.32
C ARG A 2 -11.77 -4.25 -32.61
N HIS A 3 -10.92 -3.54 -33.36
CA HIS A 3 -9.71 -2.91 -32.82
C HIS A 3 -9.98 -1.61 -32.06
N GLU A 4 -10.99 -0.83 -32.48
CA GLU A 4 -11.37 0.43 -31.84
C GLU A 4 -11.90 0.19 -30.42
N SER A 5 -12.68 -0.89 -30.22
CA SER A 5 -13.15 -1.27 -28.88
C SER A 5 -12.03 -1.68 -27.93
N LEU A 6 -10.93 -2.28 -28.43
CA LEU A 6 -9.78 -2.63 -27.59
C LEU A 6 -8.97 -1.40 -27.21
N LEU A 7 -8.76 -0.47 -28.14
CA LEU A 7 -8.06 0.80 -27.88
C LEU A 7 -8.78 1.60 -26.78
N THR A 8 -10.10 1.75 -26.87
CA THR A 8 -10.88 2.42 -25.83
C THR A 8 -10.77 1.74 -24.47
N LEU A 9 -10.76 0.39 -24.42
CA LEU A 9 -10.58 -0.34 -23.16
C LEU A 9 -9.18 -0.14 -22.56
N VAL A 10 -8.14 -0.11 -23.39
CA VAL A 10 -6.76 0.16 -22.95
C VAL A 10 -6.63 1.57 -22.40
N GLU A 11 -7.16 2.58 -23.09
CA GLU A 11 -7.15 3.97 -22.62
C GLU A 11 -7.87 4.12 -21.27
N GLN A 12 -9.04 3.50 -21.11
CA GLN A 12 -9.78 3.50 -19.84
C GLN A 12 -8.97 2.84 -18.72
N TYR A 13 -8.33 1.71 -19.01
CA TYR A 13 -7.46 1.02 -18.06
C TYR A 13 -6.26 1.90 -17.65
N GLU A 14 -5.59 2.55 -18.58
CA GLU A 14 -4.44 3.42 -18.30
C GLU A 14 -4.83 4.62 -17.42
N ILE A 15 -5.98 5.26 -17.71
CA ILE A 15 -6.50 6.35 -16.90
C ILE A 15 -6.78 5.86 -15.47
N ALA A 16 -7.46 4.72 -15.33
CA ALA A 16 -7.76 4.15 -14.03
C ALA A 16 -6.48 3.78 -13.26
N ASN A 17 -5.51 3.16 -13.94
CA ASN A 17 -4.25 2.77 -13.33
C ASN A 17 -3.43 3.98 -12.88
N ASN A 18 -3.32 5.02 -13.70
CA ASN A 18 -2.64 6.27 -13.34
C ASN A 18 -3.28 6.96 -12.14
N ALA A 19 -4.61 6.94 -12.05
CA ALA A 19 -5.33 7.46 -10.89
C ALA A 19 -5.03 6.66 -9.62
N LEU A 20 -5.00 5.33 -9.71
CA LEU A 20 -4.63 4.45 -8.59
C LEU A 20 -3.19 4.71 -8.13
N ASP A 21 -2.25 4.83 -9.06
CA ASP A 21 -0.85 5.13 -8.76
C ASP A 21 -0.69 6.47 -8.02
N ALA A 22 -1.45 7.49 -8.44
CA ALA A 22 -1.47 8.78 -7.75
C ALA A 22 -2.02 8.67 -6.32
N GLN A 23 -3.05 7.85 -6.10
CA GLN A 23 -3.57 7.61 -4.75
C GLN A 23 -2.59 6.83 -3.87
N ARG A 24 -1.91 5.81 -4.41
CA ARG A 24 -0.87 5.06 -3.67
C ARG A 24 0.24 5.98 -3.19
N ARG A 25 0.74 6.86 -4.07
CA ARG A 25 1.75 7.88 -3.70
C ARG A 25 1.26 8.81 -2.59
N ARG A 26 0.01 9.25 -2.63
CA ARG A 26 -0.57 10.10 -1.57
C ARG A 26 -0.63 9.39 -0.22
N VAL A 27 -1.02 8.11 -0.22
CA VAL A 27 -1.04 7.29 0.99
C VAL A 27 0.35 7.12 1.55
N TRP A 28 1.36 6.82 0.70
CA TRP A 28 2.76 6.75 1.13
C TRP A 28 3.21 8.03 1.83
N ASN A 29 3.02 9.18 1.17
CA ASN A 29 3.42 10.47 1.70
C ASN A 29 2.72 10.79 3.04
N ALA A 30 1.47 10.38 3.19
CA ALA A 30 0.74 10.55 4.45
C ALA A 30 1.34 9.68 5.57
N ILE A 31 1.69 8.42 5.29
CA ILE A 31 2.36 7.56 6.26
C ILE A 31 3.73 8.09 6.63
N GLU A 32 4.53 8.51 5.64
CA GLU A 32 5.86 9.10 5.87
C GLU A 32 5.79 10.36 6.74
N ALA A 33 4.74 11.17 6.59
CA ALA A 33 4.54 12.37 7.40
C ALA A 33 4.08 12.08 8.84
N VAL A 34 3.22 11.07 9.04
CA VAL A 34 2.63 10.77 10.36
C VAL A 34 3.49 9.78 11.16
N GLU A 35 4.09 8.79 10.50
CA GLU A 35 4.85 7.70 11.10
C GLU A 35 6.17 7.45 10.34
N PRO A 36 7.12 8.40 10.37
CA PRO A 36 8.36 8.31 9.58
C PRO A 36 9.20 7.07 9.92
N GLY A 37 9.25 6.66 11.19
CA GLY A 37 9.98 5.45 11.59
C GLY A 37 9.35 4.15 11.06
N LEU A 38 8.02 4.09 10.98
CA LEU A 38 7.34 2.95 10.35
C LEU A 38 7.55 2.94 8.83
N ALA A 39 7.58 4.11 8.19
CA ALA A 39 7.86 4.23 6.78
C ALA A 39 9.26 3.70 6.44
N GLU A 40 10.27 4.01 7.25
CA GLU A 40 11.62 3.47 7.09
C GLU A 40 11.65 1.94 7.18
N GLU A 41 10.99 1.36 8.18
CA GLU A 41 10.90 -0.10 8.34
C GLU A 41 10.15 -0.78 7.19
N LEU A 42 9.10 -0.14 6.67
CA LEU A 42 8.38 -0.61 5.49
C LEU A 42 9.27 -0.58 4.24
N LEU A 43 10.11 0.45 4.08
CA LEU A 43 11.09 0.50 2.99
C LEU A 43 12.14 -0.60 3.12
N GLN A 44 12.59 -0.92 4.34
CA GLN A 44 13.50 -2.04 4.55
C GLN A 44 12.85 -3.37 4.15
N LEU A 45 11.56 -3.56 4.43
CA LEU A 45 10.85 -4.80 4.10
C LEU A 45 10.52 -4.93 2.61
N PHE A 46 10.03 -3.87 1.97
CA PHE A 46 9.49 -3.92 0.61
C PHE A 46 10.41 -3.30 -0.46
N SER A 47 11.55 -2.74 -0.05
CA SER A 47 12.56 -2.06 -0.90
C SER A 47 12.09 -0.81 -1.65
N THR A 48 10.78 -0.63 -1.87
CA THR A 48 10.21 0.49 -2.62
C THR A 48 8.93 0.99 -1.96
N SER A 49 8.66 2.29 -2.10
CA SER A 49 7.44 2.91 -1.60
C SER A 49 6.18 2.41 -2.32
N ASP A 50 6.27 2.04 -3.60
CA ASP A 50 5.12 1.49 -4.34
C ASP A 50 4.73 0.11 -3.81
N ALA A 51 5.70 -0.80 -3.62
CA ALA A 51 5.45 -2.11 -3.03
C ALA A 51 4.91 -2.00 -1.58
N ALA A 52 5.48 -1.10 -0.78
CA ALA A 52 4.97 -0.82 0.57
C ALA A 52 3.54 -0.28 0.55
N SER A 53 3.23 0.64 -0.36
CA SER A 53 1.88 1.22 -0.52
C SER A 53 0.85 0.18 -0.92
N LEU A 54 1.21 -0.73 -1.83
CA LEU A 54 0.35 -1.85 -2.21
C LEU A 54 0.02 -2.74 -1.02
N TRP A 55 1.01 -3.05 -0.17
CA TRP A 55 0.78 -3.81 1.05
C TRP A 55 -0.09 -3.04 2.06
N LEU A 56 0.17 -1.75 2.25
CA LEU A 56 -0.57 -0.87 3.15
C LEU A 56 -2.06 -0.76 2.77
N LEU A 57 -2.37 -0.83 1.47
CA LEU A 57 -3.73 -0.73 0.95
C LEU A 57 -4.42 -2.08 0.79
N LYS A 58 -3.68 -3.18 0.92
CA LYS A 58 -4.26 -4.52 0.85
C LYS A 58 -5.03 -4.82 2.14
N ALA A 59 -6.30 -5.14 2.02
CA ALA A 59 -7.11 -5.60 3.15
C ALA A 59 -6.50 -6.87 3.76
N SER A 60 -6.47 -6.95 5.10
CA SER A 60 -5.94 -8.12 5.82
C SER A 60 -6.95 -9.28 5.90
N GLY A 61 -8.18 -9.07 5.41
CA GLY A 61 -9.28 -10.04 5.35
C GLY A 61 -10.61 -9.35 5.01
N ALA A 62 -11.70 -10.10 4.86
CA ALA A 62 -13.00 -9.55 4.43
C ALA A 62 -13.57 -8.45 5.35
N ASN A 63 -13.21 -8.47 6.64
CA ASN A 63 -13.68 -7.52 7.66
C ASN A 63 -12.54 -6.83 8.43
N GLN A 64 -11.30 -6.89 7.94
CA GLN A 64 -10.17 -6.25 8.60
C GLN A 64 -9.75 -4.99 7.84
N PRO A 65 -9.56 -3.85 8.54
CA PRO A 65 -9.05 -2.65 7.89
C PRO A 65 -7.70 -2.95 7.24
N CYS A 66 -7.41 -2.25 6.13
CA CYS A 66 -6.07 -2.30 5.57
C CYS A 66 -5.07 -1.64 6.54
N PRO A 67 -3.79 -1.98 6.49
CA PRO A 67 -2.80 -1.40 7.39
C PRO A 67 -2.76 0.14 7.37
N ALA A 68 -2.98 0.78 6.22
CA ALA A 68 -3.08 2.25 6.13
C ALA A 68 -4.24 2.82 6.97
N GLN A 69 -5.40 2.17 6.93
CA GLN A 69 -6.55 2.56 7.74
C GLN A 69 -6.28 2.32 9.23
N ALA A 70 -5.68 1.18 9.59
CA ALA A 70 -5.32 0.90 10.98
C ALA A 70 -4.36 1.95 11.55
N ILE A 71 -3.38 2.44 10.75
CA ILE A 71 -2.49 3.54 11.16
C ILE A 71 -3.29 4.82 11.40
N ALA A 72 -4.19 5.18 10.48
CA ALA A 72 -5.04 6.37 10.61
C ALA A 72 -5.94 6.33 11.86
N GLU A 73 -6.33 5.14 12.31
CA GLU A 73 -7.13 4.91 13.53
C GLU A 73 -6.27 4.84 14.82
N GLY A 74 -4.96 5.10 14.74
CA GLY A 74 -4.04 5.08 15.89
C GLY A 74 -3.38 3.73 16.16
N GLY A 75 -3.58 2.74 15.29
CA GLY A 75 -3.03 1.38 15.38
C GLY A 75 -1.60 1.22 14.85
N ALA A 76 -0.83 2.30 14.72
CA ALA A 76 0.51 2.28 14.11
C ALA A 76 1.47 1.28 14.79
N ALA A 77 1.43 1.19 16.12
CA ALA A 77 2.27 0.25 16.88
C ALA A 77 2.00 -1.23 16.53
N GLN A 78 0.73 -1.60 16.32
CA GLN A 78 0.37 -2.98 15.95
C GLN A 78 0.81 -3.31 14.52
N VAL A 79 0.68 -2.35 13.60
CA VAL A 79 1.20 -2.50 12.23
C VAL A 79 2.71 -2.64 12.25
N ARG A 80 3.41 -1.83 13.06
CA ARG A 80 4.85 -1.89 13.26
C ARG A 80 5.31 -3.26 13.76
N GLU A 81 4.66 -3.81 14.78
CA GLU A 81 4.97 -5.14 15.30
C GLU A 81 4.84 -6.22 14.21
N ARG A 82 3.83 -6.13 13.34
CA ARG A 82 3.64 -7.04 12.22
C ARG A 82 4.75 -6.90 11.17
N VAL A 83 5.20 -5.68 10.87
CA VAL A 83 6.34 -5.42 9.98
C VAL A 83 7.62 -6.04 10.56
N LEU A 84 7.92 -5.77 11.83
CA LEU A 84 9.10 -6.30 12.52
C LEU A 84 9.12 -7.83 12.60
N ARG A 85 7.97 -8.47 12.85
CA ARG A 85 7.85 -9.94 12.82
C ARG A 85 8.15 -10.53 11.44
N THR A 86 7.80 -9.81 10.38
CA THR A 86 8.06 -10.22 9.00
C THR A 86 9.54 -10.04 8.64
N LEU A 87 10.15 -8.92 9.06
CA LEU A 87 11.57 -8.63 8.83
C LEU A 87 12.49 -9.61 9.56
N HIS A 88 12.20 -9.91 10.82
CA HIS A 88 13.07 -10.75 11.65
C HIS A 88 12.81 -12.24 11.52
N GLY A 89 11.90 -12.65 10.61
CA GLY A 89 11.58 -14.05 10.39
C GLY A 89 11.24 -14.76 11.69
N SER A 90 10.15 -14.37 12.35
CA SER A 90 9.67 -15.15 13.48
C SER A 90 9.18 -16.51 12.96
N THR A 91 10.08 -17.49 12.94
CA THR A 91 9.75 -18.91 13.04
C THR A 91 8.86 -19.10 14.26
N ALA A 92 7.57 -19.29 14.02
CA ALA A 92 6.75 -20.08 14.93
C ALA A 92 6.96 -21.56 14.60
#